data_AF-A0A6V7JB31-F1
#
_entry.id   AF-A0A6V7JB31-F1
#
_cell.length_a   1.000
_cell.length_b   1.000
_cell.length_c   1.000
_cell.angle_alpha   90.00
_cell.angle_beta   90.00
_cell.angle_gamma   90.00
#
_symmetry.space_group_name_H-M   'P 1'
#
loop_
_entity.id
_entity.type
_entity.pdbx_description
1 polymer ?
#
loop_
_entity_poly.entity_id
_entity_poly.type
_entity_poly.pdbx_seq_one_letter_code
_entity_poly.pdbx_strand_id
1 'polypeptide(L)' 'YEYGWVYLKDLDDYDERVIDQALNDVGLCLDDFIQVNHSDCP' A
#
# COMPACT_ATOMS: atom_id res chain seq x y z
N TYR A 1 7.53 18.39 0.47
CA TYR A 1 6.59 17.34 0.87
C TYR A 1 6.82 16.16 -0.05
N GLU A 2 7.09 15.00 0.53
CA GLU A 2 7.31 13.76 -0.21
C GLU A 2 6.00 12.97 -0.25
N TYR A 3 5.72 12.32 -1.37
CA TYR A 3 4.50 11.54 -1.58
C TYR A 3 4.91 10.13 -2.00
N GLY A 4 4.28 9.12 -1.42
CA GLY A 4 4.41 7.71 -1.79
C GLY A 4 3.08 7.14 -2.28
N TRP A 5 3.15 6.16 -3.17
CA TRP A 5 1.98 5.43 -3.64
C TRP A 5 2.30 3.93 -3.66
N VAL A 6 1.40 3.13 -3.11
CA VAL A 6 1.46 1.67 -3.19
C VAL A 6 0.35 1.23 -4.14
N TYR A 7 0.72 0.54 -5.22
CA TYR A 7 -0.23 0.00 -6.19
C TYR A 7 -0.28 -1.52 -6.05
N LEU A 8 -1.49 -2.04 -5.83
CA LEU A 8 -1.76 -3.47 -5.80
C LEU A 8 -2.54 -3.86 -7.04
N LYS A 9 -2.19 -5.02 -7.60
CA LYS A 9 -2.89 -5.56 -8.76
C LYS A 9 -4.29 -6.03 -8.40
N ASP A 10 -4.41 -6.63 -7.21
CA ASP A 10 -5.66 -7.07 -6.62
C ASP A 10 -5.68 -6.60 -5.16
N LEU A 11 -6.76 -5.96 -4.74
CA LEU A 11 -6.92 -5.50 -3.36
C LEU A 11 -7.33 -6.65 -2.44
N ASP A 12 -7.84 -7.74 -2.98
CA ASP A 12 -8.32 -8.88 -2.21
C ASP A 12 -7.26 -10.00 -2.08
N ASP A 13 -6.20 -9.95 -2.90
CA ASP A 13 -5.14 -10.97 -2.95
C ASP A 13 -3.74 -10.32 -2.92
N TYR A 14 -3.35 -9.83 -1.74
CA TYR A 14 -1.99 -9.34 -1.49
C TYR A 14 -1.44 -9.83 -0.14
N ASP A 15 -0.12 -9.98 -0.05
CA ASP A 15 0.58 -10.26 1.21
C ASP A 15 1.05 -8.95 1.83
N GLU A 16 0.34 -8.53 2.88
CA GLU A 16 0.62 -7.31 3.64
C GLU A 16 2.07 -7.27 4.15
N ARG A 17 2.66 -8.42 4.51
CA ARG A 17 4.03 -8.47 5.03
C ARG A 17 5.07 -8.07 3.99
N VAL A 18 4.81 -8.37 2.72
CA VAL A 18 5.71 -8.01 1.62
C VAL A 18 5.71 -6.49 1.42
N ILE A 19 4.53 -5.87 1.52
CA ILE A 19 4.38 -4.42 1.41
C ILE A 19 5.05 -3.75 2.61
N ASP A 20 4.76 -4.21 3.83
CA ASP A 20 5.32 -3.65 5.05
C ASP A 20 6.86 -3.71 5.05
N GLN A 21 7.44 -4.83 4.60
CA GLN A 21 8.88 -4.95 4.48
C GLN A 21 9.47 -3.99 3.43
N ALA A 22 8.83 -3.85 2.26
CA ALA A 22 9.30 -2.94 1.21
C ALA A 22 9.22 -1.46 1.64
N LEU A 23 8.21 -1.09 2.44
CA LEU A 23 8.09 0.26 2.99
C LEU A 23 9.15 0.52 4.06
N ASN A 24 9.38 -0.44 4.96
CA ASN A 24 10.42 -0.34 5.99
C ASN A 24 11.82 -0.16 5.38
N ASP A 25 12.12 -0.83 4.26
CA ASP A 25 13.40 -0.70 3.54
C ASP A 25 13.67 0.73 3.05
N VAL A 26 12.61 1.53 2.83
CA VAL A 26 12.71 2.95 2.43
C VAL A 26 12.37 3.91 3.57
N GLY A 27 12.24 3.41 4.80
CA GLY A 27 11.97 4.21 5.99
C GLY A 27 10.53 4.73 6.10
N LEU A 28 9.57 4.03 5.49
CA LEU A 28 8.15 4.35 5.54
C LEU A 28 7.38 3.24 6.29
N CYS A 29 6.23 3.59 6.88
CA CYS A 29 5.34 2.64 7.53
C CYS A 29 4.03 2.52 6.75
N LEU A 30 3.45 1.32 6.66
CA LEU A 30 2.18 1.11 5.96
C LEU A 30 1.02 1.91 6.58
N ASP A 31 1.04 2.07 7.90
CA ASP A 31 0.03 2.84 8.65
C ASP A 31 -0.04 4.32 8.27
N ASP A 32 1.00 4.88 7.65
CA ASP A 32 1.02 6.27 7.18
C ASP A 32 0.25 6.45 5.85
N PHE A 33 -0.13 5.35 5.20
CA PHE A 33 -0.85 5.37 3.93
C PHE A 33 -2.35 5.24 4.14
N ILE A 34 -3.11 6.01 3.37
CA ILE A 34 -4.57 5.89 3.31
C ILE A 34 -4.90 4.79 2.31
N GLN A 35 -5.54 3.72 2.78
CA GLN A 35 -6.05 2.69 1.91
C GLN A 35 -7.24 3.22 1.10
N VAL A 36 -7.12 3.19 -0.23
CA VAL A 36 -8.21 3.54 -1.14
C VAL A 36 -8.83 2.24 -1.64
N ASN A 37 -10.02 1.91 -1.14
CA ASN A 37 -10.76 0.76 -1.64
C ASN A 37 -11.48 1.13 -2.94
N HIS A 38 -11.23 0.39 -4.01
CA HIS A 38 -11.85 0.59 -5.32
C HIS A 38 -13.00 -0.40 -5.57
N SER A 39 -13.72 -0.79 -4.51
CA SER A 39 -14.92 -1.64 -4.59
C SER A 39 -16.02 -1.08 -5.52
N ASP A 40 -16.04 0.23 -5.78
CA ASP A 40 -17.04 0.90 -6.61
C ASP A 40 -16.49 1.47 -7.94
N CYS A 41 -15.26 1.11 -8.33
CA CYS A 41 -14.71 1.55 -9.62
C CYS A 41 -15.18 0.58 -10.72
N PRO A 42 -15.94 1.03 -11.74
CA PRO A 42 -16.52 0.16 -12.77
C PRO A 42 -15.47 -0.50 -13.68
#